data_AF-A0A949ZIU7-F1
#
_entry.id   AF-A0A949ZIU7-F1
#
_cell.length_a   1.000
_cell.length_b   1.000
_cell.length_c   1.000
_cell.angle_alpha   90.00
_cell.angle_beta   90.00
_cell.angle_gamma   90.00
#
_symmetry.space_group_name_H-M   'P 1'
#
loop_
_entity.id
_entity.type
_entity.pdbx_description
1 polymer ?
#
loop_
_entity_poly.entity_id
_entity_poly.type
_entity_poly.pdbx_seq_one_letter_code
_entity_poly.pdbx_strand_id
1 'polypeptide(L)'
;YGWSTWRLRVAPRLEATRTPGPPIRFALAGGAGVVIIAVAAVLLARQVSPQAEAAFERANYPSAAADYVGSAFPGQRLYSNDRWADYLAYRFPTGRVVFLYDQDAAFGQPAVAAYTSIHLLQNGWESTIRSEGIEHAIVDTTSQEASALHELGWQVDCVDSASGGLVMSAPRDGEPPAAAAPLAAPPTGAAGC
;
A
#
# COMPACT_ATOMS: atom_id res chain seq x y z
N TYR A 1 -29.28 1.50 -10.69
CA TYR A 1 -30.33 1.47 -11.73
C TYR A 1 -29.65 1.46 -13.09
N GLY A 2 -29.55 0.32 -13.79
CA GLY A 2 -28.86 0.31 -15.10
C GLY A 2 -28.53 -1.03 -15.77
N TRP A 3 -28.72 -2.19 -15.13
CA TRP A 3 -28.46 -3.50 -15.78
C TRP A 3 -29.70 -4.35 -16.08
N SER A 4 -30.87 -4.01 -15.54
CA SER A 4 -32.09 -4.78 -15.76
C SER A 4 -32.85 -4.44 -17.06
N THR A 5 -32.55 -3.30 -17.71
CA THR A 5 -33.32 -2.80 -18.85
C THR A 5 -32.81 -3.25 -20.22
N TRP A 6 -31.60 -3.81 -20.31
CA TRP A 6 -31.03 -4.29 -21.58
C TRP A 6 -31.64 -5.61 -22.06
N ARG A 7 -32.20 -6.42 -21.14
CA ARG A 7 -32.78 -7.73 -21.47
C ARG A 7 -34.18 -7.68 -22.09
N LEU A 8 -34.87 -6.54 -22.08
CA LEU A 8 -36.30 -6.48 -22.41
C LEU A 8 -36.63 -5.96 -23.82
N ARG A 9 -35.67 -5.63 -24.69
CA ARG A 9 -35.99 -5.09 -26.03
C ARG A 9 -35.35 -5.75 -27.25
N VAL A 10 -34.46 -6.75 -27.12
CA VAL A 10 -33.78 -7.32 -28.31
C VAL A 10 -33.48 -8.83 -28.23
N ALA A 11 -34.34 -9.64 -27.60
CA ALA A 11 -34.21 -11.10 -27.72
C ALA A 11 -35.04 -11.61 -28.91
N PRO A 12 -34.44 -12.07 -30.02
CA PRO A 12 -35.20 -12.74 -31.07
C PRO A 12 -35.82 -14.02 -30.49
N ARG A 13 -37.12 -14.26 -30.74
CA ARG A 13 -37.77 -15.53 -30.44
C ARG A 13 -37.12 -16.61 -31.30
N LEU A 14 -36.19 -17.35 -30.72
CA LEU A 14 -35.68 -18.58 -31.30
C LEU A 14 -36.70 -19.69 -30.98
N GLU A 15 -37.39 -20.17 -32.01
CA GLU A 15 -38.23 -21.36 -31.90
C GLU A 15 -37.36 -22.56 -31.51
N ALA A 16 -37.80 -23.28 -30.46
CA ALA A 16 -37.07 -24.41 -29.92
C ALA A 16 -37.12 -25.60 -30.89
N THR A 17 -36.12 -25.71 -31.76
CA THR A 17 -35.84 -26.96 -32.46
C THR A 17 -35.23 -27.94 -31.44
N ARG A 18 -35.92 -29.06 -31.18
CA ARG A 18 -35.36 -30.19 -30.42
C ARG A 18 -34.18 -30.75 -31.21
N THR A 19 -32.97 -30.48 -30.75
CA THR A 19 -31.79 -31.23 -31.17
C THR A 19 -31.73 -32.58 -30.44
N PRO A 20 -31.41 -33.70 -31.13
CA PRO A 20 -31.22 -34.98 -30.46
C PRO A 20 -30.01 -34.90 -29.53
N GLY A 21 -30.13 -35.45 -28.32
CA GLY A 21 -29.04 -35.50 -27.34
C GLY A 21 -27.82 -36.26 -27.89
N PRO A 22 -26.59 -35.83 -27.57
CA PRO A 22 -25.39 -36.47 -28.10
C PRO A 22 -25.21 -37.87 -27.50
N PRO A 23 -24.64 -38.84 -28.25
CA PRO A 23 -24.41 -40.18 -27.74
C PRO A 23 -23.33 -40.20 -26.64
N ILE A 24 -23.53 -41.10 -25.67
CA ILE A 24 -22.84 -41.31 -24.37
C ILE A 24 -21.30 -41.49 -24.47
N ARG A 25 -20.69 -41.46 -25.65
CA ARG A 25 -19.23 -41.59 -25.83
C ARG A 25 -18.43 -40.35 -25.40
N PHE A 26 -19.08 -39.21 -25.16
CA PHE A 26 -18.43 -38.00 -24.63
C PHE A 26 -18.29 -37.98 -23.10
N ALA A 27 -18.86 -38.94 -22.38
CA ALA A 27 -18.77 -38.97 -20.91
C ALA A 27 -17.35 -39.26 -20.39
N LEU A 28 -16.46 -39.84 -21.19
CA LEU A 28 -15.08 -40.18 -20.78
C LEU A 28 -14.04 -39.10 -21.12
N ALA A 29 -14.38 -38.09 -21.94
CA ALA A 29 -13.52 -36.94 -22.20
C ALA A 29 -13.64 -35.84 -21.13
N GLY A 30 -14.65 -35.92 -20.24
CA GLY A 30 -14.85 -34.95 -19.16
C GLY A 30 -13.97 -35.18 -17.93
N GLY A 31 -13.53 -36.41 -17.66
CA GLY A 31 -12.78 -36.75 -16.44
C GLY A 31 -11.40 -36.11 -16.37
N ALA A 32 -10.62 -36.15 -17.46
CA ALA A 32 -9.31 -35.52 -17.52
C ALA A 32 -9.39 -33.99 -17.44
N GLY A 33 -10.40 -33.39 -18.09
CA GLY A 33 -10.65 -31.95 -18.00
C GLY A 33 -11.01 -31.50 -16.58
N VAL A 34 -11.88 -32.25 -15.89
CA VAL A 34 -12.24 -31.98 -14.49
C VAL A 34 -11.04 -32.13 -13.56
N VAL A 35 -10.20 -33.16 -13.75
CA VAL A 35 -8.97 -33.34 -12.96
C VAL A 35 -7.98 -32.20 -13.21
N ILE A 36 -7.76 -31.79 -14.47
CA ILE A 36 -6.89 -30.66 -14.81
C ILE A 36 -7.43 -29.36 -14.19
N ILE A 37 -8.73 -29.09 -14.27
CA ILE A 37 -9.36 -27.92 -13.64
C ILE A 37 -9.23 -27.97 -12.12
N ALA A 38 -9.46 -29.13 -11.49
CA ALA A 38 -9.34 -29.28 -10.05
C ALA A 38 -7.89 -29.11 -9.57
N VAL A 39 -6.92 -29.66 -10.31
CA VAL A 39 -5.49 -29.49 -10.03
C VAL A 39 -5.10 -28.02 -10.22
N ALA A 40 -5.53 -27.37 -11.30
CA ALA A 40 -5.30 -25.95 -11.53
C ALA A 40 -5.93 -25.09 -10.42
N ALA A 41 -7.15 -25.39 -9.99
CA ALA A 41 -7.82 -24.71 -8.89
C ALA A 41 -7.08 -24.88 -7.55
N VAL A 42 -6.57 -26.09 -7.25
CA VAL A 42 -5.77 -26.33 -6.04
C VAL A 42 -4.42 -25.63 -6.11
N LEU A 43 -3.77 -25.60 -7.28
CA LEU A 43 -2.50 -24.90 -7.47
C LEU A 43 -2.67 -23.37 -7.37
N LEU A 44 -3.73 -22.82 -7.99
CA LEU A 44 -4.09 -21.41 -7.85
C LEU A 44 -4.49 -21.08 -6.41
N ALA A 45 -5.30 -21.90 -5.74
CA ALA A 45 -5.66 -21.69 -4.34
C ALA A 45 -4.44 -21.75 -3.39
N ARG A 46 -3.41 -22.53 -3.73
CA ARG A 46 -2.14 -22.54 -2.99
C ARG A 46 -1.29 -21.28 -3.24
N GLN A 47 -1.30 -20.75 -4.47
CA GLN A 47 -0.67 -19.47 -4.81
C GLN A 47 -1.40 -18.28 -4.17
N VAL A 48 -2.72 -18.37 -3.98
CA VAL A 48 -3.56 -17.39 -3.29
C VAL A 48 -3.82 -17.84 -1.83
N SER A 49 -2.80 -18.43 -1.19
CA SER A 49 -2.90 -18.76 0.23
C SER A 49 -2.55 -17.51 1.07
N PRO A 50 -3.16 -17.33 2.26
CA PRO A 50 -2.79 -16.22 3.15
C PRO A 50 -1.29 -16.17 3.50
N GLN A 51 -0.62 -17.33 3.48
CA GLN A 51 0.82 -17.40 3.68
C GLN A 51 1.61 -16.86 2.49
N ALA A 52 1.17 -17.13 1.27
CA ALA A 52 1.78 -16.58 0.06
C ALA A 52 1.57 -15.07 -0.03
N GLU A 53 0.37 -14.59 0.31
CA GLU A 53 0.08 -13.15 0.42
C GLU A 53 0.95 -12.48 1.49
N ALA A 54 1.02 -13.02 2.70
CA ALA A 54 1.87 -12.47 3.76
C ALA A 54 3.37 -12.55 3.43
N ALA A 55 3.81 -13.53 2.64
CA ALA A 55 5.19 -13.62 2.16
C ALA A 55 5.47 -12.59 1.07
N PHE A 56 4.53 -12.40 0.13
CA PHE A 56 4.62 -11.36 -0.88
C PHE A 56 4.61 -9.96 -0.24
N GLU A 57 3.75 -9.75 0.76
CA GLU A 57 3.65 -8.48 1.46
C GLU A 57 4.98 -8.11 2.12
N ARG A 58 5.53 -9.03 2.94
CA ARG A 58 6.84 -8.85 3.58
C ARG A 58 8.00 -8.66 2.61
N ALA A 59 7.88 -9.16 1.38
CA ALA A 59 8.94 -9.05 0.39
C ALA A 59 8.88 -7.76 -0.45
N ASN A 60 7.73 -7.06 -0.49
CA ASN A 60 7.51 -5.94 -1.40
C ASN A 60 7.08 -4.64 -0.71
N TYR A 61 6.58 -4.72 0.52
CA TYR A 61 6.00 -3.59 1.24
C TYR A 61 6.63 -3.43 2.64
N PRO A 62 6.59 -2.21 3.21
CA PRO A 62 7.15 -1.90 4.52
C PRO A 62 6.27 -2.44 5.66
N SER A 63 6.03 -3.75 5.66
CA SER A 63 5.10 -4.40 6.59
C SER A 63 5.58 -4.38 8.04
N ALA A 64 6.88 -4.53 8.28
CA ALA A 64 7.44 -4.46 9.63
C ALA A 64 7.41 -3.01 10.14
N ALA A 65 7.71 -2.04 9.27
CA ALA A 65 7.55 -0.62 9.61
C ALA A 65 6.08 -0.26 9.88
N ALA A 66 5.13 -0.79 9.11
CA ALA A 66 3.71 -0.58 9.34
C ALA A 66 3.25 -1.20 10.68
N ASP A 67 3.67 -2.41 11.00
CA ASP A 67 3.38 -3.04 12.29
C ASP A 67 3.99 -2.26 13.46
N TYR A 68 5.22 -1.77 13.29
CA TYR A 68 5.90 -0.92 14.25
C TYR A 68 5.10 0.36 14.53
N VAL A 69 4.80 1.19 13.52
CA VAL A 69 4.06 2.45 13.75
C VAL A 69 2.62 2.22 14.19
N GLY A 70 2.01 1.10 13.79
CA GLY A 70 0.68 0.71 14.21
C GLY A 70 0.60 0.44 15.71
N SER A 71 1.67 -0.11 16.29
CA SER A 71 1.77 -0.42 17.72
C SER A 71 2.38 0.71 18.55
N ALA A 72 3.45 1.34 18.08
CA ALA A 72 4.19 2.39 18.78
C ALA A 72 3.45 3.73 18.81
N PHE A 73 2.76 4.07 17.71
CA PHE A 73 2.14 5.38 17.52
C PHE A 73 0.66 5.27 17.16
N PRO A 74 -0.21 4.62 17.95
CA PRO A 74 -1.59 4.38 17.56
C PRO A 74 -2.35 5.69 17.33
N GLY A 75 -3.03 5.80 16.18
CA GLY A 75 -3.90 6.93 15.82
C GLY A 75 -3.20 8.23 15.40
N GLN A 76 -1.87 8.32 15.52
CA GLN A 76 -1.11 9.53 15.17
C GLN A 76 -0.97 9.74 13.66
N ARG A 77 -0.86 10.99 13.19
CA ARG A 77 -0.68 11.24 11.76
C ARG A 77 0.72 10.84 11.29
N LEU A 78 0.78 10.21 10.12
CA LEU A 78 1.98 9.63 9.53
C LEU A 78 2.18 10.20 8.12
N TYR A 79 3.36 10.72 7.78
CA TYR A 79 3.70 11.00 6.39
C TYR A 79 4.23 9.74 5.70
N SER A 80 3.89 9.55 4.42
CA SER A 80 4.58 8.57 3.59
C SER A 80 4.77 9.07 2.17
N ASN A 81 5.79 8.55 1.50
CA ASN A 81 5.99 8.81 0.07
C ASN A 81 5.07 7.90 -0.78
N ASP A 82 4.90 8.28 -2.04
CA ASP A 82 3.98 7.62 -2.98
C ASP A 82 4.27 6.12 -3.19
N ARG A 83 5.53 5.70 -3.03
CA ARG A 83 5.97 4.31 -3.27
C ARG A 83 5.12 3.26 -2.54
N TRP A 84 4.65 3.58 -1.33
CA TRP A 84 3.87 2.66 -0.51
C TRP A 84 2.54 3.25 -0.03
N ALA A 85 2.12 4.36 -0.65
CA ALA A 85 0.87 5.07 -0.38
C ALA A 85 -0.31 4.11 -0.21
N ASP A 86 -0.61 3.31 -1.24
CA ASP A 86 -1.75 2.39 -1.29
C ASP A 86 -1.71 1.34 -0.19
N TYR A 87 -0.52 0.78 0.03
CA TYR A 87 -0.30 -0.26 1.02
C TYR A 87 -0.56 0.27 2.43
N LEU A 88 -0.01 1.44 2.75
CA LEU A 88 -0.20 2.07 4.05
C LEU A 88 -1.63 2.59 4.23
N ALA A 89 -2.29 3.05 3.16
CA ALA A 89 -3.71 3.39 3.15
C ALA A 89 -4.59 2.20 3.52
N TYR A 90 -4.32 1.06 2.87
CA TYR A 90 -5.00 -0.21 3.14
C TYR A 90 -4.79 -0.64 4.59
N ARG A 91 -3.57 -0.48 5.11
CA ARG A 91 -3.22 -0.91 6.48
C ARG A 91 -3.74 0.03 7.57
N PHE A 92 -3.98 1.30 7.24
CA PHE A 92 -4.44 2.35 8.15
C PHE A 92 -5.67 3.10 7.59
N PRO A 93 -6.86 2.48 7.59
CA PRO A 93 -8.04 3.00 6.89
C PRO A 93 -8.65 4.28 7.51
N THR A 94 -8.15 4.75 8.65
CA THR A 94 -8.72 5.90 9.38
C THR A 94 -8.17 7.26 8.95
N GLY A 95 -7.58 7.36 7.75
CA GLY A 95 -7.08 8.64 7.22
C GLY A 95 -5.93 9.27 8.02
N ARG A 96 -5.21 8.44 8.80
CA ARG A 96 -4.06 8.89 9.61
C ARG A 96 -2.78 8.99 8.78
N VAL A 97 -2.74 8.41 7.59
CA VAL A 97 -1.57 8.51 6.70
C VAL A 97 -1.80 9.69 5.74
N VAL A 98 -0.82 10.57 5.66
CA VAL A 98 -0.70 11.68 4.73
C VAL A 98 0.20 11.22 3.59
N PHE A 99 -0.44 10.97 2.46
CA PHE A 99 0.18 10.55 1.21
C PHE A 99 -0.74 11.00 0.07
N LEU A 100 -0.23 11.00 -1.16
CA LEU A 100 -1.08 11.17 -2.34
C LEU A 100 -1.38 9.78 -2.91
N TYR A 101 -2.66 9.49 -3.08
CA TYR A 101 -3.10 8.35 -3.87
C TYR A 101 -3.26 8.83 -5.31
N ASP A 102 -3.04 7.95 -6.29
CA ASP A 102 -3.31 8.17 -7.72
C ASP A 102 -4.80 8.49 -8.06
N GLN A 103 -5.64 8.68 -7.04
CA GLN A 103 -6.98 9.26 -7.10
C GLN A 103 -7.05 10.61 -6.38
N ASP A 104 -6.38 11.64 -6.90
CA ASP A 104 -6.43 13.05 -6.43
C ASP A 104 -7.86 13.54 -6.08
N ALA A 105 -8.87 13.02 -6.78
CA ALA A 105 -10.28 13.33 -6.56
C ALA A 105 -10.82 12.94 -5.16
N ALA A 106 -10.17 12.01 -4.47
CA ALA A 106 -10.60 11.52 -3.15
C ALA A 106 -10.14 12.41 -1.99
N PHE A 107 -9.01 13.11 -2.13
CA PHE A 107 -8.34 13.79 -1.00
C PHE A 107 -8.61 15.30 -0.92
N GLY A 108 -9.20 15.90 -1.95
CA GLY A 108 -9.48 17.32 -1.96
C GLY A 108 -8.22 18.18 -2.09
N GLN A 109 -8.38 19.36 -2.70
CA GLN A 109 -7.23 20.23 -3.05
C GLN A 109 -6.26 20.55 -1.89
N PRO A 110 -6.72 20.76 -0.63
CA PRO A 110 -5.80 21.05 0.47
C PRO A 110 -4.82 19.92 0.78
N ALA A 111 -5.28 18.67 0.78
CA ALA A 111 -4.43 17.52 1.09
C ALA A 111 -3.40 17.27 -0.03
N VAL A 112 -3.81 17.44 -1.30
CA VAL A 112 -2.91 17.35 -2.46
C VAL A 112 -1.83 18.44 -2.37
N ALA A 113 -2.20 19.66 -2.00
CA ALA A 113 -1.26 20.77 -1.85
C ALA A 113 -0.28 20.54 -0.68
N ALA A 114 -0.77 20.06 0.47
CA ALA A 114 0.06 19.74 1.62
C ALA A 114 1.06 18.62 1.28
N TYR A 115 0.60 17.52 0.68
CA TYR A 115 1.48 16.46 0.23
C TYR A 115 2.51 16.97 -0.77
N THR A 116 2.09 17.70 -1.80
CA THR A 116 2.99 18.23 -2.85
C THR A 116 4.04 19.16 -2.27
N SER A 117 3.66 20.01 -1.30
CA SER A 117 4.57 20.89 -0.58
C SER A 117 5.67 20.11 0.12
N ILE A 118 5.31 19.03 0.82
CA ILE A 118 6.24 18.17 1.56
C ILE A 118 7.10 17.34 0.60
N HIS A 119 6.45 16.59 -0.30
CA HIS A 119 7.11 15.67 -1.22
C HIS A 119 8.14 16.38 -2.12
N LEU A 120 7.81 17.57 -2.64
CA LEU A 120 8.73 18.35 -3.48
C LEU A 120 9.65 19.29 -2.68
N LEU A 121 9.62 19.24 -1.34
CA LEU A 121 10.40 20.11 -0.45
C LEU A 121 10.27 21.60 -0.84
N GLN A 122 9.05 22.05 -1.14
CA GLN A 122 8.78 23.43 -1.51
C GLN A 122 9.03 24.37 -0.33
N ASN A 123 9.30 25.65 -0.59
CA ASN A 123 9.46 26.65 0.47
C ASN A 123 8.33 26.58 1.51
N GLY A 124 8.71 26.39 2.78
CA GLY A 124 7.77 26.31 3.90
C GLY A 124 7.19 24.91 4.17
N TRP A 125 7.67 23.86 3.50
CA TRP A 125 7.25 22.48 3.72
C TRP A 125 7.38 22.03 5.19
N GLU A 126 8.37 22.56 5.91
CA GLU A 126 8.59 22.29 7.35
C GLU A 126 7.42 22.82 8.19
N SER A 127 6.83 23.94 7.77
CA SER A 127 5.62 24.47 8.38
C SER A 127 4.41 23.62 8.03
N THR A 128 4.34 23.11 6.80
CA THR A 128 3.26 22.22 6.35
C THR A 128 3.21 20.95 7.21
N ILE A 129 4.33 20.24 7.39
CA ILE A 129 4.42 19.05 8.27
C ILE A 129 3.89 19.34 9.67
N ARG A 130 4.32 20.46 10.28
CA ARG A 130 3.90 20.84 11.63
C ARG A 130 2.42 21.19 11.69
N SER A 131 1.91 21.94 10.71
CA SER A 131 0.50 22.34 10.66
C SER A 131 -0.45 21.17 10.42
N GLU A 132 0.02 20.16 9.71
CA GLU A 132 -0.69 18.90 9.48
C GLU A 132 -0.60 17.95 10.69
N GLY A 133 0.12 18.32 11.76
CA GLY A 133 0.30 17.49 12.95
C GLY A 133 1.03 16.18 12.67
N ILE A 134 1.93 16.18 11.69
CA ILE A 134 2.70 15.00 11.30
C ILE A 134 3.93 14.92 12.20
N GLU A 135 3.98 13.88 13.02
CA GLU A 135 5.09 13.62 13.96
C GLU A 135 5.91 12.38 13.58
N HIS A 136 5.39 11.56 12.66
CA HIS A 136 6.01 10.32 12.24
C HIS A 136 5.99 10.19 10.72
N ALA A 137 6.94 9.43 10.17
CA ALA A 137 7.01 9.15 8.74
C ALA A 137 7.45 7.71 8.45
N ILE A 138 6.90 7.12 7.38
CA ILE A 138 7.45 5.93 6.71
C ILE A 138 7.89 6.36 5.32
N VAL A 139 9.20 6.41 5.09
CA VAL A 139 9.79 6.86 3.81
C VAL A 139 10.85 5.89 3.32
N ASP A 140 11.21 5.97 2.05
CA ASP A 140 12.31 5.17 1.50
C ASP A 140 13.65 5.67 2.04
N THR A 141 14.54 4.76 2.45
CA THR A 141 15.87 5.09 2.99
C THR A 141 16.72 5.98 2.07
N THR A 142 16.42 6.00 0.77
CA THR A 142 17.13 6.80 -0.25
C THR A 142 16.36 8.03 -0.72
N SER A 143 15.19 8.31 -0.12
CA SER A 143 14.34 9.43 -0.52
C SER A 143 14.90 10.79 -0.11
N GLN A 144 14.53 11.84 -0.86
CA GLN A 144 14.86 13.22 -0.50
C GLN A 144 14.19 13.62 0.82
N GLU A 145 12.99 13.08 1.09
CA GLU A 145 12.27 13.34 2.33
C GLU A 145 12.98 12.72 3.53
N ALA A 146 13.52 11.50 3.43
CA ALA A 146 14.32 10.92 4.51
C ALA A 146 15.51 11.82 4.89
N SER A 147 16.22 12.33 3.88
CA SER A 147 17.35 13.24 4.10
C SER A 147 16.90 14.57 4.71
N ALA A 148 15.83 15.18 4.18
CA ALA A 148 15.32 16.45 4.65
C ALA A 148 14.75 16.37 6.08
N LEU A 149 14.02 15.30 6.41
CA LEU A 149 13.54 15.04 7.78
C LEU A 149 14.71 14.88 8.73
N HIS A 150 15.77 14.16 8.33
CA HIS A 150 16.97 14.02 9.14
C HIS A 150 17.64 15.38 9.40
N GLU A 151 17.75 16.24 8.38
CA GLU A 151 18.28 17.62 8.53
C GLU A 151 17.43 18.49 9.48
N LEU A 152 16.12 18.25 9.56
CA LEU A 152 15.24 18.86 10.56
C LEU A 152 15.40 18.27 11.97
N GLY A 153 16.28 17.29 12.14
CA GLY A 153 16.55 16.64 13.39
C GLY A 153 15.60 15.49 13.71
N TRP A 154 14.88 14.96 12.72
CA TRP A 154 14.10 13.73 12.91
C TRP A 154 15.03 12.54 13.13
N GLN A 155 14.63 11.67 14.06
CA GLN A 155 15.39 10.49 14.44
C GLN A 155 14.88 9.28 13.66
N VAL A 156 15.79 8.36 13.34
CA VAL A 156 15.44 7.05 12.80
C VAL A 156 15.05 6.13 13.95
N ASP A 157 13.81 5.65 13.94
CA ASP A 157 13.32 4.70 14.95
C ASP A 157 13.69 3.26 14.58
N CYS A 158 13.42 2.87 13.33
CA CYS A 158 13.75 1.55 12.82
C CYS A 158 13.80 1.52 11.27
N VAL A 159 14.41 0.46 10.73
CA VAL A 159 14.50 0.17 9.30
C VAL A 159 13.84 -1.18 8.99
N ASP A 160 12.88 -1.18 8.08
CA ASP A 160 12.37 -2.37 7.43
C ASP A 160 13.33 -2.74 6.29
N SER A 161 14.29 -3.62 6.59
CA SER A 161 15.33 -4.02 5.64
C SER A 161 14.81 -4.77 4.42
N ALA A 162 13.61 -5.37 4.50
CA ALA A 162 13.04 -6.14 3.40
C ALA A 162 12.54 -5.21 2.30
N SER A 163 11.93 -4.08 2.67
CA SER A 163 11.42 -3.09 1.71
C SER A 163 12.35 -1.89 1.50
N GLY A 164 13.30 -1.65 2.40
CA GLY A 164 14.06 -0.39 2.47
C GLY A 164 13.26 0.76 3.10
N GLY A 165 12.23 0.44 3.88
CA GLY A 165 11.38 1.40 4.57
C GLY A 165 12.03 1.93 5.84
N LEU A 166 11.94 3.23 6.06
CA LEU A 166 12.53 3.94 7.19
C LEU A 166 11.40 4.54 8.03
N VAL A 167 11.33 4.18 9.31
CA VAL A 167 10.46 4.85 10.28
C VAL A 167 11.24 5.99 10.93
N MET A 168 10.70 7.20 10.86
CA MET A 168 11.28 8.38 11.48
C MET A 168 10.27 9.09 12.38
N SER A 169 10.78 9.69 13.46
CA SER A 169 10.01 10.53 14.39
C SER A 169 10.58 11.93 14.48
N ALA A 170 9.69 12.91 14.56
CA ALA A 170 10.05 14.30 14.83
C ALA A 170 10.82 14.43 16.15
N PRO A 171 11.76 15.39 16.25
CA PRO A 171 12.47 15.65 17.50
C PRO A 171 11.46 16.02 18.60
N ARG A 172 11.66 15.49 19.81
CA ARG A 172 10.86 15.89 20.97
C ARG A 172 11.26 17.30 21.42
N ASP A 173 10.31 18.04 22.00
CA ASP A 173 10.59 19.35 22.56
C ASP A 173 11.75 19.30 23.56
N GLY A 174 12.81 20.08 23.29
CA GLY A 174 14.02 20.12 24.10
C GLY A 174 15.09 19.09 23.76
N GLU A 175 14.85 18.21 22.79
CA GLU A 175 15.87 17.29 22.25
C GLU A 175 16.71 18.04 21.21
N PRO A 176 18.06 18.00 21.30
CA PRO A 176 18.91 18.59 20.27
C PRO A 176 18.59 17.95 18.91
N PRO A 177 18.52 18.72 17.81
CA PRO A 177 18.25 18.15 16.49
C PRO A 177 19.24 17.03 16.18
N ALA A 178 18.73 15.93 15.61
CA ALA A 178 19.53 14.84 15.07
C ALA A 178 20.59 15.37 14.09
N ALA A 179 21.81 15.52 14.62
CA ALA A 179 23.15 15.54 14.04
C ALA A 179 23.48 16.30 12.74
N ALA A 180 24.65 16.94 12.80
CA ALA A 180 25.36 17.72 11.79
C ALA A 180 25.95 16.92 10.59
N ALA A 181 25.45 15.71 10.30
CA ALA A 181 25.99 14.83 9.25
C ALA A 181 24.88 14.29 8.35
N PRO A 182 25.14 14.06 7.04
CA PRO A 182 24.16 13.50 6.13
C PRO A 182 23.66 12.11 6.57
N LEU A 183 22.39 11.82 6.32
CA LEU A 183 21.81 10.50 6.55
C LEU A 183 22.52 9.46 5.66
N ALA A 184 23.05 8.40 6.28
CA ALA A 184 23.54 7.25 5.54
C ALA A 184 22.37 6.43 4.98
N ALA A 185 22.52 5.86 3.78
CA ALA A 185 21.52 4.99 3.17
C ALA A 185 22.12 3.59 2.87
N PRO A 186 21.72 2.53 3.58
CA PRO A 186 20.82 2.53 4.74
C PRO A 186 21.46 3.17 5.99
N PRO A 187 20.67 3.63 6.97
CA PRO A 187 21.21 4.25 8.18
C PRO A 187 22.06 3.27 8.99
N THR A 188 23.30 3.65 9.26
CA THR A 188 24.25 2.80 9.99
C THR A 188 23.80 2.65 11.45
N GLY A 189 23.63 1.41 11.91
CA GLY A 189 23.30 1.12 13.31
C GLY A 189 21.83 1.34 13.70
N ALA A 190 20.95 1.64 12.74
CA ALA A 190 19.51 1.67 13.00
C ALA A 190 18.99 0.27 13.35
N ALA A 191 18.06 0.21 14.30
CA ALA A 191 17.40 -1.04 14.68
C ALA A 191 16.50 -1.55 13.53
N GLY A 192 16.31 -2.86 13.47
CA GLY A 192 15.29 -3.43 12.59
C GLY A 192 13.90 -3.14 13.14
N CYS A 193 12.95 -2.86 12.24
CA CYS A 193 11.55 -3.12 12.51
C CYS A 193 11.35 -4.67 12.46
#